data_AF-A0A522LUK5-F1
#
_entry.id   AF-A0A522LUK5-F1
#
_cell.length_a   1.000
_cell.length_b   1.000
_cell.length_c   1.000
_cell.angle_alpha   90.00
_cell.angle_beta   90.00
_cell.angle_gamma   90.00
#
_symmetry.space_group_name_H-M   'P 1'
#
loop_
_entity.id
_entity.type
_entity.pdbx_description
1 polymer ?
#
loop_
_entity_poly.entity_id
_entity_poly.type
_entity_poly.pdbx_seq_one_letter_code
_entity_poly.pdbx_strand_id
1 'polypeptide(L)'
;MQIKVKLIRKETIAEGTMAFHFSKPPGFEFRAGQFADYTLIDPPQTDEKGNIRGFSLAQAPYEPNLVAATRMRDTAFKRVLKDLPIGTELELDAPYGDFTLHQTESTPAVFIIGGIGVTPVRSMIAQATHDKTGHRITLLHASHRPADLPFRSDFEQLARDNPNFTYVMTVKSPTDNWQGERGRVTAGMVRKYVPDLGKPIYYLCGPEGMVTAMFELLVDLKVNEDNIRTEEFTGY
;
A
#
# COMPACT_ATOMS: atom_id res chain seq x y z
N MET A 1 11.04 -16.74 -16.41
CA MET A 1 12.48 -16.40 -16.42
C MET A 1 12.72 -15.68 -15.10
N GLN A 2 13.46 -16.27 -14.16
CA GLN A 2 13.71 -15.64 -12.85
C GLN A 2 14.58 -14.40 -13.04
N ILE A 3 14.05 -13.24 -12.67
CA ILE A 3 14.75 -11.97 -12.82
C ILE A 3 15.58 -11.77 -11.55
N LYS A 4 16.86 -11.40 -11.69
CA LYS A 4 17.70 -11.08 -10.53
C LYS A 4 17.61 -9.60 -10.19
N VAL A 5 17.45 -9.30 -8.91
CA VAL A 5 17.43 -7.94 -8.38
C VAL A 5 18.38 -7.83 -7.19
N LYS A 6 19.01 -6.66 -7.00
CA LYS A 6 19.95 -6.41 -5.90
C LYS A 6 19.34 -5.48 -4.87
N LEU A 7 19.44 -5.83 -3.60
CA LEU A 7 19.07 -4.97 -2.49
C LEU A 7 19.98 -3.74 -2.45
N ILE A 8 19.45 -2.54 -2.64
CA ILE A 8 20.24 -1.29 -2.73
C ILE A 8 20.09 -0.40 -1.49
N ARG A 9 18.95 -0.47 -0.79
CA ARG A 9 18.68 0.36 0.39
C ARG A 9 17.65 -0.29 1.29
N LYS A 10 17.73 0.03 2.58
CA LYS A 10 16.73 -0.32 3.60
C LYS A 10 16.36 0.95 4.35
N GLU A 11 15.10 1.08 4.73
CA GLU A 11 14.64 2.19 5.54
C GLU A 11 13.49 1.78 6.46
N THR A 12 13.44 2.38 7.65
CA THR A 12 12.26 2.32 8.50
C THR A 12 11.29 3.41 8.04
N ILE A 13 10.08 3.02 7.63
CA ILE A 13 9.06 3.94 7.11
C ILE A 13 7.93 4.22 8.10
N ALA A 14 7.83 3.40 9.16
CA ALA A 14 6.93 3.56 10.30
C ALA A 14 7.39 2.60 11.42
N GLU A 15 6.84 2.75 12.62
CA GLU A 15 7.13 1.88 13.76
C GLU A 15 6.91 0.40 13.39
N GLY A 16 7.97 -0.41 13.49
CA GLY A 16 7.94 -1.82 13.12
C GLY A 16 7.68 -2.11 11.64
N THR A 17 7.89 -1.14 10.75
CA THR A 17 7.65 -1.28 9.29
C THR A 17 8.87 -0.79 8.51
N MET A 18 9.34 -1.61 7.58
CA MET A 18 10.50 -1.30 6.75
C MET A 18 10.17 -1.36 5.25
N ALA A 19 10.85 -0.53 4.47
CA ALA A 19 10.93 -0.66 3.02
C ALA A 19 12.33 -1.12 2.60
N PHE A 20 12.35 -2.03 1.62
CA PHE A 20 13.52 -2.61 1.00
C PHE A 20 13.50 -2.20 -0.47
N HIS A 21 14.55 -1.52 -0.89
CA HIS A 21 14.70 -1.01 -2.25
C HIS A 21 15.60 -1.97 -3.00
N PHE A 22 15.21 -2.34 -4.21
CA PHE A 22 15.95 -3.21 -5.10
C PHE A 22 16.21 -2.54 -6.44
N SER A 23 17.28 -2.95 -7.12
CA SER A 23 17.56 -2.52 -8.50
C SER A 23 16.41 -2.92 -9.41
N LYS A 24 15.90 -1.97 -10.20
CA LYS A 24 14.89 -2.27 -11.22
C LYS A 24 15.56 -2.78 -12.50
N PRO A 25 15.15 -3.96 -13.02
CA PRO A 25 15.66 -4.48 -14.29
C PRO A 25 15.33 -3.53 -15.45
N PRO A 26 16.23 -3.35 -16.43
CA PRO A 26 15.94 -2.58 -17.64
C PRO A 26 14.70 -3.13 -18.36
N GLY A 27 13.78 -2.25 -18.75
CA GLY A 27 12.54 -2.65 -19.45
C GLY A 27 11.53 -3.39 -18.58
N PHE A 28 11.68 -3.40 -17.25
CA PHE A 28 10.68 -3.99 -16.37
C PHE A 28 9.40 -3.14 -16.34
N GLU A 29 8.33 -3.68 -16.91
CA GLU A 29 7.01 -3.07 -16.98
C GLU A 29 6.04 -3.75 -16.00
N PHE A 30 5.22 -2.95 -15.33
CA PHE A 30 4.14 -3.40 -14.45
C PHE A 30 3.09 -2.29 -14.33
N ARG A 31 1.89 -2.63 -13.86
CA ARG A 31 0.84 -1.66 -13.53
C ARG A 31 0.92 -1.27 -12.05
N ALA A 32 0.71 0.01 -11.76
CA ALA A 32 0.67 0.50 -10.39
C ALA A 32 -0.39 -0.26 -9.57
N GLY A 33 0.03 -0.83 -8.44
CA GLY A 33 -0.79 -1.71 -7.60
C GLY A 33 -0.44 -3.20 -7.67
N GLN A 34 0.30 -3.65 -8.68
CA GLN A 34 0.73 -5.04 -8.80
C GLN A 34 1.77 -5.44 -7.74
N PHE A 35 1.96 -6.75 -7.58
CA PHE A 35 2.93 -7.34 -6.66
C PHE A 35 3.95 -8.23 -7.36
N ALA A 36 4.97 -8.62 -6.62
CA ALA A 36 6.03 -9.51 -7.05
C ALA A 36 6.38 -10.50 -5.93
N ASP A 37 6.76 -11.71 -6.31
CA ASP A 37 7.36 -12.68 -5.40
C ASP A 37 8.87 -12.50 -5.36
N TYR A 38 9.40 -12.40 -4.14
CA TYR A 38 10.83 -12.26 -3.87
C TYR A 38 11.35 -13.54 -3.22
N THR A 39 12.36 -14.14 -3.83
CA THR A 39 13.01 -15.36 -3.35
C THR A 39 14.38 -15.04 -2.78
N LEU A 40 14.61 -15.44 -1.53
CA LEU A 40 15.94 -15.43 -0.92
C LEU A 40 16.74 -16.62 -1.48
N ILE A 41 17.91 -16.36 -2.06
CA ILE A 41 18.82 -17.38 -2.59
C ILE A 41 19.63 -17.96 -1.41
N ASP A 42 19.53 -19.28 -1.19
CA ASP A 42 20.23 -20.03 -0.15
C ASP A 42 20.25 -19.36 1.24
N PRO A 43 19.07 -18.99 1.82
CA PRO A 43 19.04 -18.28 3.08
C PRO A 43 19.52 -19.19 4.23
N PRO A 44 20.16 -18.62 5.27
CA PRO A 44 20.65 -19.38 6.43
C PRO A 44 19.53 -19.99 7.29
N GLN A 45 18.28 -19.56 7.09
CA GLN A 45 17.10 -20.08 7.76
C GLN A 45 15.85 -19.90 6.88
N THR A 46 14.90 -20.81 7.02
CA THR A 46 13.55 -20.72 6.44
C THR A 46 12.50 -21.09 7.49
N ASP A 47 11.22 -20.88 7.18
CA ASP A 47 10.07 -21.36 7.94
C ASP A 47 9.16 -22.20 7.03
N GLU A 48 7.99 -22.62 7.51
CA GLU A 48 7.02 -23.45 6.74
C GLU A 48 6.56 -22.79 5.43
N LYS A 49 6.64 -21.46 5.32
CA LYS A 49 6.30 -20.72 4.10
C LYS A 49 7.49 -20.62 3.13
N GLY A 50 8.61 -21.27 3.42
CA GLY A 50 9.79 -21.32 2.55
C GLY A 50 10.54 -19.99 2.44
N ASN A 51 11.33 -19.87 1.37
CA ASN A 51 12.21 -18.73 1.09
C ASN A 51 11.60 -17.69 0.13
N ILE A 52 10.29 -17.75 -0.14
CA ILE A 52 9.58 -16.85 -1.08
C ILE A 52 8.54 -16.04 -0.32
N ARG A 53 8.44 -14.73 -0.60
CA ARG A 53 7.32 -13.90 -0.14
C ARG A 53 6.87 -12.92 -1.23
N GLY A 54 5.57 -12.81 -1.39
CA GLY A 54 4.93 -11.77 -2.18
C GLY A 54 4.90 -10.42 -1.47
N PHE A 55 5.27 -9.36 -2.19
CA PHE A 55 5.14 -7.98 -1.75
C PHE A 55 4.58 -7.13 -2.88
N SER A 56 3.59 -6.29 -2.59
CA SER A 56 3.15 -5.26 -3.53
C SER A 56 4.31 -4.33 -3.87
N LEU A 57 4.39 -3.93 -5.13
CA LEU A 57 5.34 -2.95 -5.61
C LEU A 57 4.88 -1.57 -5.15
N ALA A 58 5.53 -1.02 -4.12
CA ALA A 58 5.10 0.21 -3.47
C ALA A 58 5.39 1.46 -4.33
N GLN A 59 6.39 1.39 -5.21
CA GLN A 59 6.72 2.45 -6.16
C GLN A 59 5.75 2.48 -7.34
N ALA A 60 5.59 3.65 -7.96
CA ALA A 60 4.98 3.80 -9.26
C ALA A 60 5.88 3.25 -10.38
N PRO A 61 5.29 2.78 -11.49
CA PRO A 61 6.02 2.32 -12.67
C PRO A 61 7.11 3.24 -13.21
N TYR A 62 7.00 4.57 -13.10
CA TYR A 62 8.05 5.48 -13.58
C TYR A 62 9.26 5.58 -12.64
N GLU A 63 9.15 5.11 -11.39
CA GLU A 63 10.22 5.23 -10.41
C GLU A 63 11.35 4.23 -10.65
N PRO A 64 12.60 4.61 -10.28
CA PRO A 64 13.80 3.90 -10.73
C PRO A 64 14.10 2.60 -9.98
N ASN A 65 13.52 2.38 -8.80
CA ASN A 65 13.84 1.24 -7.93
C ASN A 65 12.58 0.45 -7.62
N LEU A 66 12.69 -0.88 -7.51
CA LEU A 66 11.61 -1.70 -6.96
C LEU A 66 11.60 -1.53 -5.44
N VAL A 67 10.42 -1.43 -4.84
CA VAL A 67 10.25 -1.19 -3.40
C VAL A 67 9.25 -2.20 -2.85
N ALA A 68 9.75 -3.09 -2.00
CA ALA A 68 8.92 -3.96 -1.18
C ALA A 68 8.88 -3.39 0.24
N ALA A 69 7.68 -3.22 0.80
CA ALA A 69 7.55 -2.81 2.19
C ALA A 69 6.74 -3.82 3.00
N THR A 70 7.14 -4.01 4.25
CA THR A 70 6.53 -5.01 5.12
C THR A 70 6.54 -4.57 6.57
N ARG A 71 5.53 -5.01 7.32
CA ARG A 71 5.59 -4.98 8.78
C ARG A 71 6.55 -6.07 9.25
N MET A 72 7.52 -5.69 10.06
CA MET A 72 8.58 -6.57 10.58
C MET A 72 8.05 -7.44 11.70
N ARG A 73 7.32 -8.50 11.33
CA ARG A 73 6.99 -9.64 12.20
C ARG A 73 8.17 -10.60 12.25
N ASP A 74 8.21 -11.42 13.31
CA ASP A 74 9.30 -12.35 13.53
C ASP A 74 9.16 -13.64 12.70
N THR A 75 9.39 -13.52 11.39
CA THR A 75 9.44 -14.66 10.47
C THR A 75 10.86 -14.88 9.95
N ALA A 76 11.18 -16.12 9.56
CA ALA A 76 12.53 -16.46 9.09
C ALA A 76 12.93 -15.59 7.88
N PHE A 77 12.03 -15.46 6.90
CA PHE A 77 12.24 -14.61 5.73
C PHE A 77 12.53 -13.15 6.10
N LYS A 78 11.74 -12.56 7.00
CA LYS A 78 11.87 -11.14 7.37
C LYS A 78 13.14 -10.88 8.18
N ARG A 79 13.55 -11.81 9.07
CA ARG A 79 14.84 -11.74 9.76
C ARG A 79 16.00 -11.74 8.76
N VAL A 80 16.02 -12.70 7.84
CA VAL A 80 17.07 -12.78 6.81
C VAL A 80 17.09 -11.50 5.96
N LEU A 81 15.93 -11.09 5.43
CA LEU A 81 15.83 -9.88 4.60
C LEU A 81 16.31 -8.62 5.34
N LYS A 82 15.98 -8.48 6.63
CA LYS A 82 16.45 -7.37 7.49
C LYS A 82 17.96 -7.34 7.62
N ASP A 83 18.60 -8.50 7.71
CA ASP A 83 20.04 -8.62 8.00
C ASP A 83 20.91 -8.75 6.73
N LEU A 84 20.30 -8.93 5.55
CA LEU A 84 21.04 -9.02 4.28
C LEU A 84 21.98 -7.81 4.04
N PRO A 85 23.23 -8.02 3.61
CA PRO A 85 24.06 -6.93 3.13
C PRO A 85 23.42 -6.18 1.94
N ILE A 86 23.71 -4.89 1.83
CA ILE A 86 23.42 -4.15 0.59
C ILE A 86 24.27 -4.76 -0.53
N GLY A 87 23.66 -4.93 -1.71
CA GLY A 87 24.24 -5.58 -2.88
C GLY A 87 23.83 -7.05 -3.05
N THR A 88 23.22 -7.68 -2.02
CA THR A 88 22.76 -9.07 -2.12
C THR A 88 21.69 -9.25 -3.20
N GLU A 89 21.85 -10.30 -4.00
CA GLU A 89 20.91 -10.71 -5.04
C GLU A 89 19.73 -11.50 -4.45
N LEU A 90 18.53 -11.19 -4.93
CA LEU A 90 17.31 -12.00 -4.77
C LEU A 90 16.77 -12.33 -6.16
N GLU A 91 15.96 -13.38 -6.25
CA GLU A 91 15.15 -13.62 -7.45
C GLU A 91 13.81 -12.92 -7.29
N LEU A 92 13.31 -12.41 -8.41
CA LEU A 92 12.04 -11.75 -8.57
C LEU A 92 11.21 -12.51 -9.60
N ASP A 93 9.98 -12.84 -9.24
CA ASP A 93 8.98 -13.37 -10.15
C ASP A 93 7.74 -12.45 -10.15
N ALA A 94 7.46 -11.83 -11.30
CA ALA A 94 6.61 -10.66 -11.42
C ALA A 94 6.31 -10.28 -12.88
N PRO A 95 5.31 -9.40 -13.14
CA PRO A 95 4.35 -8.84 -12.18
C PRO A 95 3.08 -9.69 -12.04
N TYR A 96 2.45 -9.61 -10.86
CA TYR A 96 1.19 -10.30 -10.54
C TYR A 96 0.12 -9.33 -9.99
N GLY A 97 -1.14 -9.77 -10.04
CA GLY A 97 -2.28 -9.08 -9.43
C GLY A 97 -3.01 -8.08 -10.34
N ASP A 98 -4.26 -7.80 -9.98
CA ASP A 98 -5.17 -6.90 -10.70
C ASP A 98 -5.75 -5.78 -9.81
N PHE A 99 -5.31 -5.69 -8.55
CA PHE A 99 -5.65 -4.58 -7.66
C PHE A 99 -4.96 -3.30 -8.14
N THR A 100 -5.61 -2.64 -9.09
CA THR A 100 -5.10 -1.47 -9.82
C THR A 100 -6.17 -0.38 -9.85
N LEU A 101 -5.74 0.87 -10.00
CA LEU A 101 -6.66 1.99 -10.15
C LEU A 101 -7.48 1.78 -11.43
N HIS A 102 -8.81 1.91 -11.34
CA HIS A 102 -9.69 1.89 -12.50
C HIS A 102 -9.31 2.92 -13.56
N GLN A 103 -9.68 2.66 -14.82
CA GLN A 103 -9.25 3.49 -15.96
C GLN A 103 -10.10 4.75 -16.17
N THR A 104 -11.34 4.77 -15.67
CA THR A 104 -12.28 5.86 -15.92
C THR A 104 -11.95 7.08 -15.04
N GLU A 105 -11.14 8.00 -15.55
CA GLU A 105 -10.64 9.14 -14.77
C GLU A 105 -11.71 10.05 -14.17
N SER A 106 -12.90 10.13 -14.79
CA SER A 106 -14.02 10.90 -14.26
C SER A 106 -14.69 10.28 -13.03
N THR A 107 -14.43 9.00 -12.78
CA THR A 107 -14.95 8.26 -11.62
C THR A 107 -13.99 8.45 -10.43
N PRO A 108 -14.48 8.92 -9.26
CA PRO A 108 -13.61 9.08 -8.10
C PRO A 108 -13.10 7.74 -7.55
N ALA A 109 -11.92 7.75 -6.93
CA ALA A 109 -11.39 6.62 -6.18
C ALA A 109 -11.33 6.94 -4.68
N VAL A 110 -11.85 6.04 -3.86
CA VAL A 110 -11.77 6.15 -2.39
C VAL A 110 -11.02 4.96 -1.84
N PHE A 111 -9.86 5.19 -1.27
CA PHE A 111 -9.05 4.19 -0.59
C PHE A 111 -9.34 4.24 0.91
N ILE A 112 -9.74 3.12 1.51
CA ILE A 112 -9.91 2.98 2.97
C ILE A 112 -8.93 1.90 3.45
N ILE A 113 -7.81 2.34 3.99
CA ILE A 113 -6.60 1.51 4.07
C ILE A 113 -6.04 1.46 5.48
N GLY A 114 -5.61 0.27 5.90
CA GLY A 114 -4.97 0.05 7.19
C GLY A 114 -3.63 -0.67 7.10
N GLY A 115 -2.66 -0.20 7.87
CA GLY A 115 -1.36 -0.86 7.99
C GLY A 115 -0.60 -0.93 6.66
N ILE A 116 0.03 -2.08 6.40
CA ILE A 116 0.90 -2.22 5.21
C ILE A 116 0.13 -2.37 3.90
N GLY A 117 -1.19 -2.56 3.92
CA GLY A 117 -2.01 -2.59 2.71
C GLY A 117 -2.02 -1.29 1.91
N VAL A 118 -1.33 -0.26 2.41
CA VAL A 118 -1.08 1.01 1.73
C VAL A 118 -0.03 0.93 0.62
N THR A 119 0.75 -0.15 0.54
CA THR A 119 1.79 -0.33 -0.49
C THR A 119 1.28 -0.20 -1.93
N PRO A 120 0.27 -0.97 -2.40
CA PRO A 120 -0.22 -0.81 -3.77
C PRO A 120 -0.85 0.57 -3.99
N VAL A 121 -1.46 1.16 -2.95
CA VAL A 121 -2.10 2.48 -3.01
C VAL A 121 -1.09 3.59 -3.19
N ARG A 122 0.09 3.50 -2.54
CA ARG A 122 1.19 4.46 -2.74
C ARG A 122 1.65 4.45 -4.21
N SER A 123 1.75 3.27 -4.81
CA SER A 123 2.08 3.09 -6.23
C SER A 123 1.02 3.75 -7.14
N MET A 124 -0.27 3.46 -6.91
CA MET A 124 -1.37 4.01 -7.70
C MET A 124 -1.43 5.54 -7.63
N ILE A 125 -1.33 6.11 -6.43
CA ILE A 125 -1.45 7.57 -6.24
C ILE A 125 -0.23 8.29 -6.81
N ALA A 126 0.97 7.73 -6.66
CA ALA A 126 2.17 8.29 -7.26
C ALA A 126 2.09 8.28 -8.80
N GLN A 127 1.64 7.17 -9.40
CA GLN A 127 1.44 7.10 -10.86
C GLN A 127 0.38 8.09 -11.34
N ALA A 128 -0.79 8.13 -10.70
CA ALA A 128 -1.88 9.05 -11.05
C ALA A 128 -1.47 10.53 -10.93
N THR A 129 -0.60 10.84 -9.96
CA THR A 129 -0.03 12.18 -9.76
C THR A 129 0.97 12.53 -10.85
N HIS A 130 1.87 11.61 -11.20
CA HIS A 130 2.86 11.80 -12.27
C HIS A 130 2.20 12.01 -13.63
N ASP A 131 1.23 11.16 -13.96
CA ASP A 131 0.50 11.22 -15.23
C ASP A 131 -0.53 12.36 -15.27
N LYS A 132 -0.79 13.01 -14.13
CA LYS A 132 -1.80 14.08 -13.96
C LYS A 132 -3.20 13.64 -14.41
N THR A 133 -3.55 12.40 -14.09
CA THR A 133 -4.88 11.86 -14.43
C THR A 133 -6.00 12.67 -13.79
N GLY A 134 -7.18 12.68 -14.41
CA GLY A 134 -8.38 13.37 -13.92
C GLY A 134 -9.02 12.78 -12.66
N HIS A 135 -8.51 11.65 -12.14
CA HIS A 135 -9.05 10.98 -10.96
C HIS A 135 -9.09 11.90 -9.75
N ARG A 136 -10.27 12.05 -9.15
CA ARG A 136 -10.39 12.55 -7.77
C ARG A 136 -10.15 11.40 -6.81
N ILE A 137 -9.11 11.53 -5.99
CA ILE A 137 -8.66 10.46 -5.12
C ILE A 137 -8.78 10.90 -3.66
N THR A 138 -9.40 10.07 -2.82
CA THR A 138 -9.40 10.24 -1.37
C THR A 138 -8.76 9.01 -0.73
N LEU A 139 -7.77 9.22 0.15
CA LEU A 139 -7.19 8.15 0.98
C LEU A 139 -7.56 8.38 2.45
N LEU A 140 -8.38 7.50 3.01
CA LEU A 140 -8.61 7.35 4.44
C LEU A 140 -7.60 6.33 4.99
N HIS A 141 -6.47 6.82 5.50
CA HIS A 141 -5.39 5.99 6.02
C HIS A 141 -5.51 5.83 7.54
N ALA A 142 -5.94 4.64 7.95
CA ALA A 142 -6.20 4.28 9.33
C ALA A 142 -5.00 3.56 9.97
N SER A 143 -4.66 3.95 11.20
CA SER A 143 -3.65 3.25 12.00
C SER A 143 -3.95 3.31 13.50
N HIS A 144 -3.14 2.63 14.32
CA HIS A 144 -3.32 2.67 15.76
C HIS A 144 -2.78 3.98 16.35
N ARG A 145 -1.52 4.32 16.08
CA ARG A 145 -0.86 5.58 16.49
C ARG A 145 -0.30 6.31 15.27
N PRO A 146 -0.04 7.62 15.35
CA PRO A 146 0.62 8.38 14.29
C PRO A 146 1.93 7.75 13.77
N ALA A 147 2.72 7.16 14.66
CA ALA A 147 3.99 6.51 14.31
C ALA A 147 3.82 5.21 13.50
N ASP A 148 2.61 4.64 13.45
CA ASP A 148 2.32 3.39 12.74
C ASP A 148 1.90 3.61 11.28
N LEU A 149 1.90 4.85 10.76
CA LEU A 149 1.48 5.23 9.40
C LEU A 149 2.65 5.10 8.40
N PRO A 150 2.72 4.04 7.56
CA PRO A 150 3.79 3.91 6.57
C PRO A 150 3.62 4.93 5.45
N PHE A 151 4.73 5.42 4.88
CA PHE A 151 4.71 6.36 3.75
C PHE A 151 3.96 7.68 4.01
N ARG A 152 3.79 8.08 5.27
CA ARG A 152 3.09 9.33 5.61
C ARG A 152 3.66 10.55 4.88
N SER A 153 4.98 10.71 4.87
CA SER A 153 5.66 11.82 4.20
C SER A 153 5.42 11.83 2.69
N ASP A 154 5.39 10.64 2.07
CA ASP A 154 5.13 10.49 0.64
C ASP A 154 3.72 10.96 0.31
N PHE A 155 2.70 10.52 1.07
CA PHE A 155 1.33 10.95 0.83
C PHE A 155 1.10 12.44 1.11
N GLU A 156 1.75 13.00 2.13
CA GLU A 156 1.74 14.44 2.37
C GLU A 156 2.36 15.22 1.19
N GLN A 157 3.41 14.69 0.55
CA GLN A 157 4.00 15.29 -0.64
C GLN A 157 3.10 15.14 -1.87
N LEU A 158 2.59 13.93 -2.13
CA LEU A 158 1.66 13.67 -3.23
C LEU A 158 0.41 14.55 -3.14
N ALA A 159 -0.10 14.81 -1.94
CA ALA A 159 -1.24 15.70 -1.73
C ALA A 159 -0.92 17.18 -2.01
N ARG A 160 0.35 17.59 -1.88
CA ARG A 160 0.80 18.92 -2.30
C ARG A 160 0.93 19.02 -3.82
N ASP A 161 1.41 17.95 -4.47
CA ASP A 161 1.70 17.94 -5.89
C ASP A 161 0.47 17.65 -6.75
N ASN A 162 -0.55 17.00 -6.18
CA ASN A 162 -1.79 16.63 -6.88
C ASN A 162 -3.02 17.28 -6.22
N PRO A 163 -3.61 18.32 -6.83
CA PRO A 163 -4.79 19.00 -6.28
C PRO A 163 -6.06 18.13 -6.27
N ASN A 164 -6.06 17.01 -7.01
CA ASN A 164 -7.16 16.05 -7.00
C ASN A 164 -7.01 14.96 -5.92
N PHE A 165 -5.91 14.95 -5.17
CA PHE A 165 -5.66 13.97 -4.11
C PHE A 165 -5.89 14.56 -2.72
N THR A 166 -6.82 13.96 -1.98
CA THR A 166 -7.09 14.26 -0.57
C THR A 166 -6.54 13.16 0.33
N TYR A 167 -5.53 13.48 1.14
CA TYR A 167 -4.97 12.57 2.13
C TYR A 167 -5.57 12.81 3.52
N VAL A 168 -6.23 11.80 4.08
CA VAL A 168 -6.87 11.85 5.40
C VAL A 168 -6.27 10.77 6.30
N MET A 169 -5.63 11.19 7.38
CA MET A 169 -5.11 10.26 8.39
C MET A 169 -6.10 10.13 9.54
N THR A 170 -6.35 8.90 9.99
CA THR A 170 -7.09 8.64 11.22
C THR A 170 -6.35 7.68 12.14
N VAL A 171 -6.29 8.00 13.44
CA VAL A 171 -5.56 7.20 14.44
C VAL A 171 -6.43 6.92 15.65
N LYS A 172 -6.35 5.69 16.20
CA LYS A 172 -7.08 5.32 17.42
C LYS A 172 -6.50 5.97 18.68
N SER A 173 -5.19 6.11 18.75
CA SER A 173 -4.43 6.62 19.89
C SER A 173 -3.60 7.83 19.44
N PRO A 174 -4.25 9.00 19.25
CA PRO A 174 -3.59 10.23 18.82
C PRO A 174 -2.65 10.77 19.91
N THR A 175 -1.63 11.52 19.50
CA THR A 175 -0.90 12.43 20.39
C THR A 175 -1.73 13.68 20.66
N ASP A 176 -1.36 14.44 21.70
CA ASP A 176 -2.10 15.67 22.07
C ASP A 176 -2.14 16.69 20.93
N ASN A 177 -1.05 16.80 20.16
CA ASN A 177 -0.93 17.70 19.01
C ASN A 177 -1.48 17.15 17.68
N TRP A 178 -2.14 15.97 17.68
CA TRP A 178 -2.66 15.36 16.47
C TRP A 178 -3.78 16.19 15.82
N GLN A 179 -3.57 16.56 14.56
CA GLN A 179 -4.47 17.38 13.75
C GLN A 179 -5.37 16.58 12.79
N GLY A 180 -5.10 15.29 12.63
CA GLY A 180 -5.91 14.41 11.78
C GLY A 180 -7.19 13.93 12.46
N GLU A 181 -7.90 13.05 11.78
CA GLU A 181 -9.08 12.39 12.33
C GLU A 181 -8.73 11.47 13.50
N ARG A 182 -9.69 11.25 14.39
CA ARG A 182 -9.53 10.47 15.62
C ARG A 182 -10.45 9.26 15.60
N GLY A 183 -9.91 8.11 15.98
CA GLY A 183 -10.62 6.84 16.08
C GLY A 183 -10.54 6.00 14.81
N ARG A 184 -11.51 5.09 14.67
CA ARG A 184 -11.69 4.27 13.47
C ARG A 184 -12.44 5.08 12.42
N VAL A 185 -12.33 4.67 11.16
CA VAL A 185 -13.17 5.20 10.08
C VAL A 185 -14.64 4.94 10.42
N THR A 186 -15.48 5.97 10.30
CA THR A 186 -16.92 5.92 10.60
C THR A 186 -17.74 6.39 9.41
N ALA A 187 -19.04 6.11 9.42
CA ALA A 187 -19.97 6.62 8.41
C ALA A 187 -19.92 8.15 8.28
N GLY A 188 -19.82 8.87 9.41
CA GLY A 188 -19.67 10.33 9.41
C GLY A 188 -18.37 10.80 8.76
N MET A 189 -17.26 10.09 9.01
CA MET A 189 -15.97 10.39 8.38
C MET A 189 -16.01 10.14 6.86
N VAL A 190 -16.58 9.01 6.43
CA VAL A 190 -16.73 8.73 4.99
C VAL A 190 -17.56 9.83 4.32
N ARG A 191 -18.73 10.18 4.88
CA ARG A 191 -19.59 11.26 4.34
C ARG A 191 -18.92 12.64 4.34
N LYS A 192 -18.03 12.91 5.29
CA LYS A 192 -17.28 14.18 5.36
C LYS A 192 -16.34 14.35 4.17
N TYR A 193 -15.68 13.28 3.72
CA TYR A 193 -14.68 13.34 2.66
C TYR A 193 -15.17 12.79 1.30
N VAL A 194 -16.35 12.16 1.28
CA VAL A 194 -16.96 11.58 0.08
C VAL A 194 -18.42 12.05 0.03
N PRO A 195 -18.68 13.23 -0.59
CA PRO A 195 -20.02 13.83 -0.57
C PRO A 195 -21.05 13.07 -1.41
N ASP A 196 -20.61 12.41 -2.49
CA ASP A 196 -21.44 11.55 -3.33
C ASP A 196 -20.95 10.12 -3.20
N LEU A 197 -21.64 9.31 -2.39
CA LEU A 197 -21.20 7.96 -2.06
C LEU A 197 -21.42 6.94 -3.19
N GLY A 198 -22.31 7.23 -4.15
CA GLY A 198 -22.70 6.29 -5.20
C GLY A 198 -21.80 6.30 -6.43
N LYS A 199 -21.01 7.37 -6.61
CA LYS A 199 -20.10 7.54 -7.75
C LYS A 199 -18.75 6.81 -7.62
N PRO A 200 -18.06 6.81 -6.46
CA PRO A 200 -16.70 6.32 -6.40
C PRO A 200 -16.59 4.80 -6.54
N ILE A 201 -15.41 4.36 -6.96
CA ILE A 201 -14.92 3.02 -6.69
C ILE A 201 -14.15 3.05 -5.36
N TYR A 202 -14.51 2.14 -4.45
CA TYR A 202 -13.90 1.98 -3.13
C TYR A 202 -12.88 0.86 -3.15
N TYR A 203 -11.72 1.10 -2.55
CA TYR A 203 -10.62 0.16 -2.44
C TYR A 203 -10.34 -0.07 -0.95
N LEU A 204 -10.54 -1.29 -0.50
CA LEU A 204 -10.34 -1.70 0.89
C LEU A 204 -9.13 -2.62 0.97
N CYS A 205 -8.18 -2.26 1.81
CA CYS A 205 -7.01 -3.11 2.04
C CYS A 205 -6.41 -2.88 3.42
N GLY A 206 -6.05 -3.95 4.12
CA GLY A 206 -5.48 -3.88 5.46
C GLY A 206 -5.77 -5.14 6.28
N PRO A 207 -5.74 -5.05 7.62
CA PRO A 207 -6.12 -6.17 8.48
C PRO A 207 -7.53 -6.68 8.16
N GLU A 208 -7.73 -8.00 8.13
CA GLU A 208 -8.99 -8.66 7.77
C GLU A 208 -10.20 -8.04 8.47
N GLY A 209 -10.18 -7.94 9.80
CA GLY A 209 -11.28 -7.34 10.55
C GLY A 209 -11.53 -5.85 10.27
N MET A 210 -10.55 -5.12 9.72
CA MET A 210 -10.80 -3.77 9.19
C MET A 210 -11.53 -3.86 7.85
N VAL A 211 -11.05 -4.68 6.91
CA VAL A 211 -11.65 -4.82 5.58
C VAL A 211 -13.10 -5.25 5.69
N THR A 212 -13.40 -6.28 6.50
CA THR A 212 -14.78 -6.73 6.77
C THR A 212 -15.64 -5.60 7.32
N ALA A 213 -15.18 -4.91 8.37
CA ALA A 213 -15.95 -3.83 8.98
C ALA A 213 -16.19 -2.64 8.02
N MET A 214 -15.23 -2.33 7.15
CA MET A 214 -15.38 -1.25 6.15
C MET A 214 -16.29 -1.67 5.00
N PHE A 215 -16.26 -2.93 4.59
CA PHE A 215 -17.19 -3.46 3.60
C PHE A 215 -18.64 -3.34 4.11
N GLU A 216 -18.92 -3.86 5.31
CA GLU A 216 -20.23 -3.76 5.96
C GLU A 216 -20.68 -2.30 6.10
N LEU A 217 -19.79 -1.42 6.54
CA LEU A 217 -20.07 0.01 6.65
C LEU A 217 -20.46 0.65 5.31
N LEU A 218 -19.80 0.29 4.21
CA LEU A 218 -20.14 0.82 2.88
C LEU A 218 -21.49 0.28 2.37
N VAL A 219 -21.79 -0.99 2.64
CA VAL A 219 -23.10 -1.60 2.34
C VAL A 219 -24.22 -0.92 3.13
N ASP A 220 -24.02 -0.65 4.42
CA ASP A 220 -24.96 0.10 5.26
C ASP A 220 -25.19 1.53 4.74
N LEU A 221 -24.14 2.13 4.18
CA LEU A 221 -24.19 3.43 3.51
C LEU A 221 -24.83 3.39 2.10
N LYS A 222 -25.30 2.22 1.65
CA LYS A 222 -25.93 1.98 0.34
C LYS A 222 -25.00 2.16 -0.86
N VAL A 223 -23.71 1.92 -0.66
CA VAL A 223 -22.76 1.77 -1.77
C VAL A 223 -23.04 0.45 -2.49
N ASN A 224 -23.03 0.45 -3.83
CA ASN A 224 -23.13 -0.79 -4.61
C ASN A 224 -21.88 -1.65 -4.37
N GLU A 225 -22.05 -2.92 -4.03
CA GLU A 225 -20.96 -3.87 -3.83
C GLU A 225 -20.07 -4.02 -5.06
N ASP A 226 -20.61 -3.86 -6.28
CA ASP A 226 -19.83 -3.88 -7.54
C ASP A 226 -18.79 -2.75 -7.60
N ASN A 227 -18.98 -1.68 -6.82
CA ASN A 227 -18.06 -0.57 -6.70
C ASN A 227 -17.04 -0.76 -5.56
N ILE A 228 -17.04 -1.88 -4.87
CA ILE A 228 -16.11 -2.18 -3.76
C ILE A 228 -15.10 -3.22 -4.22
N ARG A 229 -13.81 -2.89 -4.09
CA ARG A 229 -12.68 -3.76 -4.41
C ARG A 229 -11.91 -4.05 -3.14
N THR A 230 -11.71 -5.33 -2.85
CA THR A 230 -10.90 -5.78 -1.73
C THR A 230 -9.64 -6.46 -2.26
N GLU A 231 -8.54 -6.34 -1.53
CA GLU A 231 -7.36 -7.17 -1.74
C GLU A 231 -7.06 -7.89 -0.43
N GLU A 232 -7.10 -9.22 -0.46
CA GLU A 232 -6.71 -10.06 0.66
C GLU A 232 -5.22 -10.38 0.57
N PHE A 233 -4.48 -10.00 1.61
CA PHE A 233 -3.09 -10.37 1.73
C PHE A 233 -2.90 -11.54 2.70
N THR A 234 -2.68 -12.73 2.16
CA THR A 234 -2.48 -13.98 2.93
C THR A 234 -1.04 -14.15 3.49
N GLY A 235 -0.18 -13.15 3.32
CA GLY A 235 1.28 -13.28 3.50
C GLY A 235 1.96 -12.50 4.65
N TYR A 236 1.28 -11.58 5.35
CA TYR A 236 1.97 -10.64 6.25
C TYR A 236 2.17 -11.10 7.69
#